data_AF-X1M530-F1
#
_entry.id   AF-X1M530-F1
#
_cell.length_a   1.000
_cell.length_b   1.000
_cell.length_c   1.000
_cell.angle_alpha   90.00
_cell.angle_beta   90.00
_cell.angle_gamma   90.00
#
_symmetry.space_group_name_H-M   'P 1'
#
loop_
_entity.id
_entity.type
_entity.pdbx_description
1 polymer ?
#
loop_
_entity_poly.entity_id
_entity_poly.type
_entity_poly.pdbx_seq_one_letter_code
_entity_poly.pdbx_strand_id
1 'polypeptide(L)' 'LNQTGNAEEDIECLRKVISILHNYPGQDRVSLAIIVEDETTNLDMPEVTINYCPELASELSNILGEGNLRFEQRLM' A
#
# COMPACT_ATOMS: atom_id res chain seq x y z
N LEU A 1 2.39 -6.19 -0.91
CA LEU A 1 3.25 -5.93 -2.08
C LEU A 1 4.27 -7.06 -2.11
N ASN A 2 4.33 -7.82 -3.20
CA ASN A 2 5.28 -8.93 -3.32
C ASN A 2 6.57 -8.38 -3.91
N GLN A 3 7.68 -8.55 -3.21
CA GLN A 3 8.99 -8.21 -3.76
C GLN A 3 9.30 -9.15 -4.91
N THR A 4 9.81 -8.60 -6.00
CA THR A 4 10.27 -9.39 -7.14
C THR A 4 11.80 -9.49 -7.12
N GLY A 5 12.36 -10.34 -7.97
CA GLY A 5 13.81 -10.35 -8.18
C GLY A 5 14.35 -9.07 -8.85
N ASN A 6 13.47 -8.14 -9.24
CA ASN A 6 13.82 -6.88 -9.89
C ASN A 6 13.56 -5.69 -8.94
N ALA A 7 14.61 -5.29 -8.23
CA ALA A 7 14.55 -4.18 -7.28
C ALA A 7 14.11 -2.84 -7.92
N GLU A 8 14.41 -2.61 -9.20
CA GLU A 8 14.05 -1.37 -9.87
C GLU A 8 12.53 -1.28 -10.09
N GLU A 9 11.92 -2.37 -10.56
CA GLU A 9 10.47 -2.48 -10.71
C GLU A 9 9.75 -2.38 -9.36
N ASP A 10 10.29 -3.02 -8.31
CA ASP A 10 9.72 -2.97 -6.96
C ASP A 10 9.75 -1.54 -6.40
N ILE A 11 10.85 -0.82 -6.58
CA ILE A 11 10.99 0.58 -6.15
C ILE A 11 10.02 1.47 -6.94
N GLU A 12 9.89 1.27 -8.24
CA GLU A 12 8.92 2.01 -9.05
C GLU A 12 7.48 1.76 -8.61
N CYS A 13 7.13 0.50 -8.33
CA CYS A 13 5.81 0.12 -7.81
C CYS A 13 5.53 0.80 -6.48
N LEU A 14 6.47 0.73 -5.54
CA LEU A 14 6.36 1.39 -4.23
C LEU A 14 6.17 2.91 -4.37
N ARG A 15 6.95 3.56 -5.23
CA ARG A 15 6.81 5.00 -5.50
C ARG A 15 5.44 5.36 -6.07
N LYS A 16 4.90 4.55 -6.99
CA LYS A 16 3.55 4.76 -7.54
C LYS A 16 2.48 4.64 -6.46
N VAL A 17 2.57 3.61 -5.61
CA VAL A 17 1.66 3.43 -4.46
C VAL A 17 1.69 4.66 -3.55
N ILE A 18 2.88 5.10 -3.14
CA ILE A 18 3.04 6.29 -2.27
C ILE A 18 2.46 7.54 -2.94
N SER A 19 2.72 7.73 -4.23
CA SER A 19 2.16 8.86 -4.99
C SER A 19 0.64 8.86 -5.01
N ILE A 20 0.01 7.68 -5.17
CA ILE A 20 -1.44 7.55 -5.12
C ILE A 20 -1.95 7.91 -3.73
N LEU A 21 -1.35 7.36 -2.67
CA LEU A 21 -1.77 7.67 -1.29
C LEU A 21 -1.74 9.19 -1.01
N HIS A 22 -0.71 9.90 -1.51
CA HIS A 22 -0.63 11.36 -1.37
C HIS A 22 -1.74 12.14 -2.10
N ASN A 23 -2.38 11.57 -3.12
CA ASN A 23 -3.49 12.21 -3.83
C ASN A 23 -4.81 12.18 -3.04
N TYR A 24 -4.89 11.34 -2.00
CA TYR A 24 -6.10 11.14 -1.20
C TYR A 24 -5.86 11.44 0.29
N PRO A 25 -5.41 12.66 0.66
CA PRO A 25 -5.06 12.97 2.04
C PRO A 25 -6.25 12.87 2.99
N GLY A 26 -6.00 12.39 4.21
CA GLY A 26 -7.05 12.24 5.24
C GLY A 26 -6.50 11.93 6.62
N GLN A 27 -7.23 11.13 7.40
CA GLN A 27 -6.90 10.83 8.81
C GLN A 27 -6.55 9.35 9.05
N ASP A 28 -6.80 8.49 8.07
CA ASP A 28 -6.53 7.06 8.19
C ASP A 28 -5.04 6.80 8.05
N ARG A 29 -4.51 5.94 8.93
CA ARG A 29 -3.10 5.53 8.90
C ARG A 29 -2.90 4.45 7.84
N VAL A 30 -1.74 4.46 7.21
CA VAL A 30 -1.36 3.44 6.22
C VAL A 30 -0.17 2.63 6.74
N SER A 31 -0.26 1.32 6.55
CA SER A 31 0.83 0.37 6.73
C SER A 31 0.98 -0.46 5.47
N LEU A 32 2.22 -0.65 5.01
CA LEU A 32 2.52 -1.49 3.85
C LEU A 32 3.10 -2.83 4.30
N ALA A 33 2.48 -3.92 3.90
CA ALA A 33 3.04 -5.26 4.05
C ALA A 33 3.85 -5.63 2.80
N ILE A 34 5.16 -5.78 2.97
CA ILE A 34 6.07 -6.26 1.93
C ILE A 34 6.31 -7.75 2.17
N ILE A 35 5.99 -8.59 1.19
CA ILE A 35 6.13 -10.03 1.26
C ILE A 35 7.34 -10.42 0.42
N VAL A 36 8.30 -11.10 1.03
CA VAL A 36 9.53 -11.60 0.42
C VAL A 36 9.62 -13.08 0.71
N GLU A 37 9.40 -13.91 -0.30
CA GLU A 37 9.28 -15.37 -0.14
C GLU A 37 8.24 -15.72 0.94
N ASP A 38 8.67 -16.18 2.12
CA ASP A 38 7.81 -16.52 3.27
C ASP A 38 7.85 -15.46 4.40
N GLU A 39 8.62 -14.39 4.24
CA GLU A 39 8.74 -13.32 5.23
C GLU A 39 7.84 -12.13 4.89
N THR A 40 7.07 -11.66 5.87
CA THR A 40 6.28 -10.42 5.74
C THR A 40 6.88 -9.33 6.61
N THR A 41 7.37 -8.26 5.98
CA THR A 41 7.82 -7.06 6.65
C THR A 41 6.73 -6.00 6.59
N ASN A 42 6.22 -5.57 7.75
CA ASN A 42 5.28 -4.45 7.82
C ASN A 42 6.04 -3.14 7.99
N LEU A 43 5.75 -2.18 7.12
CA LEU A 43 6.33 -0.86 7.11
C LEU A 43 5.23 0.15 7.47
N ASP A 44 5.33 0.72 8.67
CA ASP A 44 4.46 1.80 9.10
C ASP A 44 4.81 3.09 8.37
N MET A 45 3.80 3.82 7.89
CA MET A 45 3.97 5.12 7.24
C MET A 45 3.32 6.22 8.09
N PRO A 46 3.93 6.62 9.23
CA PRO A 46 3.31 7.57 10.16
C PRO A 46 3.09 8.97 9.56
N GLU A 47 3.85 9.35 8.54
CA GLU A 47 3.73 10.64 7.84
C GLU A 47 2.73 10.63 6.69
N VAL A 48 2.20 9.45 6.31
CA VAL A 48 1.22 9.31 5.24
C VAL A 48 -0.14 9.00 5.86
N THR A 49 -1.07 9.93 5.72
CA THR A 49 -2.47 9.73 6.11
C THR A 49 -3.38 9.92 4.92
N ILE A 50 -4.37 9.04 4.80
CA ILE A 50 -5.30 9.03 3.68
C ILE A 50 -6.74 9.12 4.13
N ASN A 51 -7.64 9.37 3.19
CA ASN A 51 -9.06 9.12 3.37
C ASN A 51 -9.44 7.94 2.48
N TYR A 52 -9.79 6.80 3.07
CA TYR A 52 -10.13 5.63 2.28
C TYR A 52 -11.41 5.87 1.46
N CYS A 53 -11.33 5.66 0.14
CA CYS A 53 -12.48 5.68 -0.77
C CYS A 53 -12.39 4.58 -1.84
N PRO A 54 -13.51 4.22 -2.50
CA PRO A 54 -13.53 3.20 -3.55
C PRO A 54 -12.58 3.51 -4.72
N GLU A 55 -12.39 4.79 -5.06
CA GLU A 55 -11.49 5.22 -6.12
C GLU A 55 -10.03 4.91 -5.79
N LEU A 56 -9.60 5.25 -4.57
CA LEU A 56 -8.28 4.91 -4.06
C LEU A 56 -8.05 3.40 -4.09
N ALA A 57 -9.02 2.62 -3.62
CA ALA A 57 -8.93 1.17 -3.61
C ALA A 57 -8.80 0.58 -5.03
N SER A 58 -9.51 1.17 -6.00
CA SER A 58 -9.44 0.78 -7.41
C SER A 58 -8.07 1.09 -8.02
N GLU A 59 -7.55 2.31 -7.82
CA GLU A 59 -6.22 2.70 -8.31
C GLU A 59 -5.11 1.82 -7.74
N LEU A 60 -5.14 1.58 -6.43
CA LEU A 60 -4.18 0.71 -5.77
C LEU A 60 -4.29 -0.74 -6.25
N SER A 61 -5.50 -1.25 -6.49
CA SER A 61 -5.71 -2.61 -7.02
C SER A 61 -5.19 -2.76 -8.44
N ASN A 62 -5.28 -1.71 -9.27
CA ASN A 62 -4.72 -1.72 -10.62
C ASN A 62 -3.19 -1.87 -10.65
N ILE A 63 -2.50 -1.40 -9.61
CA ILE A 63 -1.05 -1.49 -9.50
C ILE A 63 -0.60 -2.74 -8.76
N LEU A 64 -1.24 -3.02 -7.62
CA LEU A 64 -0.86 -4.12 -6.74
C LEU A 64 -1.47 -5.46 -7.15
N GLY A 65 -2.48 -5.46 -8.01
CA GLY A 65 -3.30 -6.63 -8.32
C GLY A 65 -4.48 -6.79 -7.35
N GLU A 66 -5.57 -7.39 -7.85
CA GLU A 66 -6.77 -7.65 -7.07
C GLU A 66 -6.45 -8.53 -5.84
N GLY A 67 -6.99 -8.15 -4.67
CA GLY A 67 -6.82 -8.90 -3.42
C GLY A 67 -5.57 -8.55 -2.61
N ASN A 68 -4.69 -7.67 -3.10
CA ASN A 68 -3.52 -7.20 -2.35
C ASN A 68 -3.79 -5.99 -1.43
N LEU A 69 -5.06 -5.57 -1.33
CA LEU A 69 -5.52 -4.54 -0.42
C LEU A 69 -6.38 -5.16 0.67
N ARG A 70 -6.04 -4.85 1.92
CA ARG A 70 -6.83 -5.25 3.09
C ARG A 70 -7.13 -4.01 3.91
N PHE A 71 -8.40 -3.81 4.19
CA PHE A 71 -8.85 -2.81 5.16
C PHE A 71 -8.90 -3.48 6.54
N GLU A 72 -8.16 -2.91 7.49
CA GLU A 72 -8.16 -3.36 8.88
C GLU A 72 -8.82 -2.32 9.77
N GLN A 73 -10.00 -2.63 10.28
CA GLN A 73 -10.57 -1.88 11.40
C GLN A 73 -10.07 -2.50 12.69
N ARG A 74 -9.24 -1.76 13.43
CA ARG A 74 -8.96 -2.12 14.81
C ARG A 74 -10.12 -1.68 15.69
N LEU A 75 -11.08 -2.57 15.90
CA LEU A 75 -12.10 -2.42 16.94
C LEU A 75 -11.40 -2.37 18.31
N MET A 76 -11.60 -1.27 19.04
CA MET A 76 -11.22 -1.13 20.44
C MET A 76 -12.28 -1.74 21.35
#